data_AF-A0ABD5JFN0-F1
#
_entry.id   AF-A0ABD5JFN0-F1
#
_cell.length_a   1.000
_cell.length_b   1.000
_cell.length_c   1.000
_cell.angle_alpha   90.00
_cell.angle_beta   90.00
_cell.angle_gamma   90.00
#
_symmetry.space_group_name_H-M   'P 1'
#
loop_
_entity.id
_entity.type
_entity.pdbx_description
1 polymer ?
#
loop_
_entity_poly.entity_id
_entity_poly.type
_entity_poly.pdbx_seq_one_letter_code
_entity_poly.pdbx_strand_id
1 'polypeptide(L)' 'MRSALRSLWPPPLVLAVVAGGRQFYVTVAGVDPTALPSPARVVEHGGLNRGDLWAQTLSTLQETLLGFALSIAAA' A
#
# COMPACT_ATOMS: atom_id res chain seq x y z
N MET A 1 13.82 -25.97 10.24
CA MET A 1 14.00 -24.61 9.68
C MET A 1 13.83 -24.50 8.16
N ARG A 2 14.09 -25.54 7.35
CA ARG A 2 13.97 -25.48 5.87
C ARG A 2 12.53 -25.45 5.31
N SER A 3 11.55 -25.99 6.06
CA SER A 3 10.15 -26.06 5.63
C SER A 3 9.39 -24.72 5.78
N ALA A 4 9.74 -23.92 6.80
CA ALA A 4 9.13 -22.60 7.01
C ALA A 4 9.45 -21.63 5.86
N LEU A 5 10.66 -21.69 5.31
CA LEU A 5 11.08 -20.87 4.17
C LEU A 5 10.31 -21.21 2.89
N ARG A 6 9.95 -22.47 2.70
CA ARG A 6 9.14 -22.92 1.54
C ARG A 6 7.65 -22.55 1.70
N SER A 7 7.18 -22.41 2.94
CA SER A 7 5.80 -22.01 3.28
C SER A 7 5.60 -20.49 3.28
N LEU A 8 6.64 -19.70 3.55
CA LEU A 8 6.61 -18.23 3.47
C LEU A 8 6.80 -17.69 2.04
N TRP A 9 7.09 -18.55 1.07
CA TRP A 9 7.32 -18.15 -0.33
C TRP A 9 6.08 -17.62 -1.08
N PRO A 10 4.84 -18.09 -0.84
CA PRO A 10 3.71 -17.65 -1.65
C PRO A 10 3.41 -16.15 -1.55
N PRO A 11 3.32 -15.53 -0.34
CA PRO A 11 2.93 -14.13 -0.24
C PRO A 11 3.86 -13.13 -0.96
N PRO A 12 5.19 -13.13 -0.75
CA PRO A 12 6.06 -12.18 -1.42
C PRO A 12 6.15 -12.42 -2.93
N LEU A 13 6.02 -13.68 -3.38
CA LEU A 13 6.00 -14.01 -4.80
C LEU A 13 4.76 -13.43 -5.48
N VAL A 14 3.58 -13.57 -4.87
CA VAL A 14 2.34 -13.00 -5.40
C VAL A 14 2.44 -11.47 -5.48
N LEU A 15 2.96 -10.82 -4.44
CA LEU A 15 3.19 -9.38 -4.46
C LEU A 15 4.15 -8.96 -5.58
N ALA A 16 5.26 -9.68 -5.76
CA ALA A 16 6.22 -9.41 -6.83
C ALA A 16 5.60 -9.60 -8.22
N VAL A 17 4.80 -10.66 -8.43
CA VAL A 17 4.11 -10.93 -9.69
C VAL A 17 3.07 -9.85 -9.99
N VAL A 18 2.26 -9.46 -9.01
CA VAL A 18 1.24 -8.41 -9.19
C VAL A 18 1.89 -7.06 -9.45
N ALA A 19 2.90 -6.68 -8.67
CA ALA A 19 3.63 -5.43 -8.86
C ALA A 19 4.34 -5.40 -10.22
N GLY A 20 5.04 -6.47 -10.58
CA GLY A 20 5.75 -6.59 -11.87
C GLY A 20 4.79 -6.61 -13.06
N GLY A 21 3.72 -7.38 -12.99
CA GLY A 21 2.69 -7.45 -14.03
C GLY A 21 2.01 -6.10 -14.25
N ARG A 22 1.70 -5.38 -13.17
CA ARG A 22 1.15 -4.02 -13.26
C ARG A 22 2.15 -3.02 -13.84
N GLN A 23 3.42 -3.06 -13.43
CA GLN A 23 4.48 -2.23 -14.01
C GLN A 23 4.60 -2.47 -15.53
N PHE A 24 4.61 -3.74 -15.95
CA PHE A 24 4.66 -4.11 -17.36
C PHE A 24 3.43 -3.60 -18.12
N TYR A 25 2.24 -3.81 -17.57
CA TYR A 25 0.98 -3.34 -18.18
C TYR A 25 0.94 -1.83 -18.36
N VAL A 26 1.25 -1.04 -17.33
CA VAL A 26 1.24 0.44 -17.42
C VAL A 26 2.25 0.94 -18.46
N THR A 27 3.41 0.28 -18.55
CA THR A 27 4.48 0.66 -19.50
C THR A 27 4.11 0.34 -20.95
N VAL A 28 3.48 -0.81 -21.20
CA VAL A 28 3.13 -1.27 -22.57
C VAL A 28 1.82 -0.67 -23.07
N ALA A 29 0.82 -0.53 -22.21
CA ALA A 29 -0.53 -0.11 -22.60
C ALA A 29 -0.68 1.42 -22.73
N GLY A 30 0.37 2.21 -22.46
CA GLY A 30 0.32 3.67 -22.60
C GLY A 30 -0.72 4.34 -21.70
N VAL A 31 -1.03 3.72 -20.56
CA VAL A 31 -2.05 4.20 -19.61
C VAL A 31 -1.57 5.50 -19.02
N ASP A 32 -2.48 6.49 -18.92
CA ASP A 32 -2.17 7.78 -18.34
C ASP A 32 -1.59 7.60 -16.91
N PRO A 33 -0.39 8.15 -16.64
CA PRO A 33 0.31 7.96 -15.37
C PRO A 33 -0.44 8.59 -14.17
N THR A 34 -1.45 9.43 -14.42
CA THR A 34 -2.33 9.98 -13.38
C THR A 34 -3.49 9.06 -13.04
N ALA A 35 -3.96 8.25 -13.99
CA ALA A 35 -5.00 7.24 -13.78
C ALA A 35 -4.44 5.97 -13.11
N LEU A 36 -3.20 5.61 -13.44
CA LEU A 36 -2.56 4.41 -12.88
C LEU A 36 -1.07 4.64 -12.59
N PRO A 37 -0.69 5.06 -11.37
CA PRO A 37 0.70 5.36 -11.05
C PRO A 37 1.54 4.08 -11.07
N SER A 38 2.70 4.09 -11.72
CA SER A 38 3.60 2.94 -11.76
C SER A 38 4.13 2.56 -10.35
N PRO A 39 4.32 1.28 -10.03
CA PRO A 39 4.88 0.85 -8.74
C PRO A 39 6.20 1.55 -8.35
N ALA A 40 7.09 1.80 -9.32
CA ALA A 40 8.34 2.54 -9.08
C ALA A 40 8.09 3.97 -8.58
N ARG A 41 7.11 4.68 -9.17
CA ARG A 41 6.71 6.03 -8.75
C ARG A 41 6.14 6.05 -7.33
N VAL A 42 5.43 5.00 -6.92
CA VAL A 42 4.92 4.88 -5.54
C VAL A 42 6.05 4.75 -4.53
N VAL A 43 7.09 3.97 -4.86
CA VAL A 43 8.27 3.81 -3.99
C VAL A 43 9.07 5.11 -3.91
N GLU A 44 9.28 5.77 -5.04
CA GLU A 44 10.00 7.04 -5.13
C GLU A 44 9.28 8.15 -4.34
N HIS A 45 7.99 8.39 -4.63
CA HIS A 45 7.21 9.43 -3.95
C HIS A 45 6.86 9.09 -2.51
N GLY A 46 6.65 7.81 -2.21
CA GLY A 46 6.43 7.34 -0.84
C GLY A 46 7.65 7.54 0.04
N GLY A 47 8.86 7.49 -0.53
CA GLY A 47 10.11 7.77 0.18
C GLY A 47 10.33 9.24 0.47
N LEU A 48 9.93 10.12 -0.45
CA LEU A 48 10.13 11.58 -0.37
C LEU A 48 9.09 12.27 0.54
N ASN A 49 7.84 11.81 0.54
CA ASN A 49 6.73 12.44 1.28
C ASN A 49 6.34 11.69 2.56
N ARG A 50 7.27 10.96 3.19
CA ARG A 50 6.96 10.14 4.39
C ARG A 50 6.33 10.94 5.53
N GLY A 51 6.78 12.19 5.73
CA GLY A 51 6.25 13.06 6.77
C GLY A 51 4.75 13.36 6.57
N ASP A 52 4.38 13.79 5.37
CA ASP A 52 2.99 14.09 5.01
C ASP A 52 2.11 12.84 5.03
N LEU A 53 2.62 11.72 4.52
CA LEU A 53 1.91 10.43 4.59
C LEU A 53 1.62 10.02 6.04
N TRP A 54 2.58 10.23 6.94
CA TRP A 54 2.40 9.91 8.36
C TRP A 54 1.38 10.84 9.03
N ALA A 55 1.43 12.14 8.74
CA ALA A 55 0.46 13.10 9.26
C ALA A 55 -0.98 12.75 8.86
N GLN A 56 -1.20 12.40 7.59
CA GLN A 56 -2.52 11.99 7.09
C GLN A 56 -2.98 10.65 7.66
N THR A 57 -2.06 9.69 7.79
CA THR A 57 -2.34 8.40 8.41
C THR A 57 -2.76 8.58 9.86
N LEU A 58 -2.07 9.45 10.60
CA LEU A 58 -2.39 9.75 11.99
C LEU A 58 -3.76 10.41 12.13
N SER A 59 -4.10 11.35 11.25
CA SER A 59 -5.43 11.97 11.23
C SER A 59 -6.53 10.93 10.98
N THR A 60 -6.35 10.04 10.00
CA THR A 60 -7.33 8.97 9.72
C THR A 60 -7.49 8.02 10.92
N LEU A 61 -6.39 7.69 11.58
CA LEU A 61 -6.40 6.86 12.78
C LEU A 61 -7.16 7.55 13.93
N GLN A 62 -6.93 8.85 14.13
CA GLN A 62 -7.64 9.64 15.13
C GLN A 62 -9.15 9.65 14.87
N GLU A 63 -9.58 9.95 13.64
CA GLU A 63 -10.99 9.94 13.26
C GLU A 63 -11.63 8.56 13.49
N THR A 64 -10.92 7.49 13.14
CA THR A 64 -11.39 6.11 13.38
C THR A 64 -11.56 5.84 14.87
N LEU A 65 -10.56 6.19 15.68
CA LEU A 65 -10.60 5.98 17.12
C LEU A 65 -11.67 6.83 17.81
N LEU A 66 -11.87 8.07 17.37
CA LEU A 66 -12.93 8.93 17.88
C LEU A 66 -14.31 8.37 17.53
N GLY A 67 -14.52 7.92 16.30
CA GLY A 67 -15.76 7.25 15.90
C GLY A 67 -16.06 6.01 16.76
N PHE A 68 -15.06 5.17 17.00
CA PHE A 68 -15.19 4.03 17.92
C PHE A 68 -15.49 4.46 19.36
N ALA A 69 -14.77 5.44 19.89
CA ALA A 69 -14.97 5.93 21.25
C ALA A 69 -16.37 6.50 21.46
N LEU A 70 -16.87 7.27 20.50
CA LEU A 70 -18.25 7.80 20.51
C LEU A 70 -19.29 6.67 20.45
N SER A 71 -19.07 5.66 19.61
CA SER A 71 -19.96 4.49 19.55
C SER A 71 -20.01 3.73 20.87
N ILE A 72 -18.90 3.61 21.59
CA ILE A 72 -18.84 2.97 22.91
C ILE A 72 -19.52 3.83 23.97
N ALA A 73 -19.30 5.15 23.94
CA ALA A 73 -19.87 6.07 24.92
C ALA A 73 -21.40 6.22 24.81
N ALA A 74 -21.95 6.02 23.61
CA ALA A 74 -23.38 6.09 23.34
C ALA A 74 -24.14 4.76 23.54
N ALA A 75 -23.42 3.65 23.76
CA ALA A 75 -23.99 2.31 23.98
C ALA A 75 -24.35 2.09 25.46
#